data_AF-A0A6G8C7L5-F1
#
_entry.id   AF-A0A6G8C7L5-F1
#
_cell.length_a   1.000
_cell.length_b   1.000
_cell.length_c   1.000
_cell.angle_alpha   90.00
_cell.angle_beta   90.00
_cell.angle_gamma   90.00
#
_symmetry.space_group_name_H-M   'P 1'
#
loop_
_entity.id
_entity.type
_entity.pdbx_description
1 polymer ?
#
loop_
_entity_poly.entity_id
_entity_poly.type
_entity_poly.pdbx_seq_one_letter_code
_entity_poly.pdbx_strand_id
1 'polypeptide(L)'
;MMIYYRRPWDDSTGDPLSDSWGTSIFYFEVDENGEVLRQIQFFENGRKLKYSLNYIEDEFGMLSDVSLEPEEYKEFRIDQGEFEAIWK
;
A
#
# COMPACT_ATOMS: atom_id res chain seq x y z
N MET A 1 11.19 -14.76 -1.26
CA MET A 1 10.09 -14.96 -0.26
C MET A 1 9.21 -13.71 -0.24
N MET A 2 7.94 -13.79 0.17
CA MET A 2 7.06 -12.60 0.26
C MET A 2 7.12 -11.98 1.66
N ILE A 3 7.14 -10.65 1.72
CA ILE A 3 7.14 -9.86 2.97
C ILE A 3 5.98 -8.87 2.92
N TYR A 4 5.36 -8.63 4.08
CA TYR A 4 4.15 -7.81 4.19
C TYR A 4 4.35 -6.68 5.18
N TYR A 5 3.88 -5.48 4.81
CA TYR A 5 3.97 -4.29 5.64
C TYR A 5 2.63 -3.58 5.78
N ARG A 6 2.44 -2.88 6.90
CA ARG A 6 1.33 -1.97 7.19
C ARG A 6 1.87 -0.67 7.78
N ARG A 7 1.79 0.42 7.03
CA ARG A 7 2.36 1.72 7.43
C ARG A 7 1.28 2.82 7.40
N PRO A 8 1.03 3.52 8.51
CA PRO A 8 0.19 4.73 8.52
C PRO A 8 0.77 5.82 7.61
N TRP A 9 -0.11 6.59 6.99
CA TRP A 9 0.22 7.72 6.15
C TRP A 9 -0.78 8.86 6.44
N ASP A 10 -0.28 9.86 7.16
CA ASP A 10 -1.08 10.99 7.65
C ASP A 10 -0.94 12.25 6.77
N ASP A 11 -0.23 12.14 5.65
CA ASP A 11 -0.02 13.23 4.69
C ASP A 11 -1.06 13.22 3.57
N SER A 12 -1.22 14.38 2.94
CA SER A 12 -2.00 14.59 1.72
C SER A 12 -1.57 13.62 0.61
N THR A 13 -2.53 13.19 -0.23
CA THR A 13 -2.22 12.44 -1.46
C THR A 13 -1.64 13.34 -2.54
N GLY A 14 -1.81 14.67 -2.40
CA GLY A 14 -1.49 15.65 -3.43
C GLY A 14 -2.44 15.65 -4.62
N ASP A 15 -3.46 14.78 -4.63
CA ASP A 15 -4.39 14.61 -5.74
C ASP A 15 -5.79 15.16 -5.39
N PRO A 16 -6.33 16.14 -6.14
CA PRO A 16 -7.64 16.72 -5.87
C PRO A 16 -8.81 15.71 -5.79
N LEU A 17 -8.73 14.57 -6.46
CA LEU A 17 -9.75 13.53 -6.47
C LEU A 17 -9.78 12.73 -5.16
N SER A 18 -8.64 12.61 -4.48
CA SER A 18 -8.46 11.75 -3.29
C SER A 18 -8.06 12.48 -2.02
N ASP A 19 -7.61 13.74 -2.09
CA ASP A 19 -7.08 14.49 -0.94
C ASP A 19 -8.13 14.71 0.17
N SER A 20 -9.41 14.75 -0.23
CA SER A 20 -10.54 14.87 0.71
C SER A 20 -10.91 13.56 1.42
N TRP A 21 -10.22 12.45 1.16
CA TRP A 21 -10.58 11.13 1.70
C TRP A 21 -10.06 10.86 3.12
N GLY A 22 -9.24 11.78 3.65
CA GLY A 22 -8.65 11.69 4.99
C GLY A 22 -7.29 11.00 4.97
N THR A 23 -6.78 10.69 6.17
CA THR A 23 -5.53 9.92 6.30
C THR A 23 -5.70 8.50 5.80
N SER A 24 -4.60 7.77 5.63
CA SER A 24 -4.63 6.42 5.09
C SER A 24 -3.64 5.49 5.77
N ILE A 25 -3.79 4.19 5.49
CA ILE A 25 -2.84 3.16 5.85
C ILE A 25 -2.46 2.44 4.57
N PHE A 26 -1.17 2.38 4.29
CA PHE A 26 -0.64 1.55 3.23
C PHE A 26 -0.44 0.12 3.72
N TYR A 27 -0.78 -0.83 2.87
CA TYR A 27 -0.43 -2.23 2.99
C TYR A 27 0.35 -2.63 1.76
N PHE A 28 1.47 -3.32 1.94
CA PHE A 28 2.33 -3.78 0.84
C PHE A 28 2.57 -5.27 0.94
N GLU A 29 2.56 -5.95 -0.21
CA GLU A 29 3.25 -7.22 -0.43
C GLU A 29 4.47 -6.93 -1.30
N VAL A 30 5.64 -7.31 -0.81
CA VAL A 30 6.91 -7.14 -1.52
C VAL A 30 7.66 -8.46 -1.66
N ASP A 31 8.58 -8.50 -2.62
CA ASP A 31 9.57 -9.57 -2.70
C ASP A 31 10.73 -9.37 -1.70
N GLU A 32 11.76 -10.21 -1.79
CA GLU A 32 12.92 -10.14 -0.90
C GLU A 32 13.88 -8.97 -1.16
N ASN A 33 13.73 -8.29 -2.29
CA ASN A 33 14.48 -7.10 -2.67
C ASN A 33 13.70 -5.81 -2.33
N GLY A 34 12.47 -5.93 -1.84
CA GLY A 34 11.60 -4.80 -1.55
C GLY A 34 10.72 -4.36 -2.72
N GLU A 35 10.74 -5.07 -3.85
CA GLU A 35 9.90 -4.75 -5.01
C GLU A 35 8.41 -4.94 -4.67
N VAL A 36 7.59 -3.95 -4.98
CA VAL A 36 6.15 -3.96 -4.65
C VAL A 36 5.38 -4.80 -5.66
N LEU A 37 4.76 -5.87 -5.19
CA LEU A 37 3.98 -6.81 -6.02
C LEU A 37 2.47 -6.54 -5.94
N ARG A 38 2.02 -6.16 -4.74
CA ARG A 38 0.65 -5.68 -4.46
C ARG A 38 0.69 -4.56 -3.45
N GLN A 39 -0.22 -3.61 -3.60
CA GLN A 39 -0.41 -2.56 -2.61
C GLN A 39 -1.89 -2.25 -2.38
N ILE A 40 -2.20 -1.80 -1.18
CA ILE A 40 -3.49 -1.24 -0.81
C ILE A 40 -3.23 0.09 -0.11
N GLN A 41 -3.93 1.15 -0.51
CA GLN A 41 -4.06 2.35 0.31
C GLN A 41 -5.48 2.39 0.85
N PHE A 42 -5.63 2.26 2.17
CA PHE A 42 -6.93 2.24 2.84
C PHE A 42 -7.15 3.57 3.57
N PHE A 43 -8.14 4.34 3.11
CA PHE A 43 -8.44 5.68 3.61
C PHE A 43 -9.43 5.66 4.79
N GLU A 44 -9.36 6.68 5.64
CA GLU A 44 -10.25 6.89 6.79
C GLU A 44 -11.73 6.83 6.41
N ASN A 45 -12.09 7.39 5.25
CA ASN A 45 -13.47 7.37 4.76
C ASN A 45 -13.95 6.00 4.24
N GLY A 46 -13.14 4.96 4.35
CA GLY A 46 -13.47 3.59 3.95
C GLY A 46 -13.10 3.23 2.51
N ARG A 47 -12.61 4.18 1.70
CA ARG A 47 -12.18 3.90 0.32
C ARG A 47 -10.86 3.12 0.31
N LYS A 48 -10.69 2.26 -0.68
CA LYS A 48 -9.46 1.48 -0.90
C LYS A 48 -9.01 1.64 -2.34
N LEU A 49 -7.75 2.01 -2.52
CA LEU A 49 -7.06 1.86 -3.80
C LEU A 49 -6.24 0.58 -3.74
N LYS A 50 -6.30 -0.23 -4.80
CA LYS A 50 -5.66 -1.56 -4.83
C LYS A 50 -4.96 -1.75 -6.16
N TYR A 51 -3.67 -2.03 -6.10
CA TYR A 51 -2.86 -2.24 -7.30
C TYR A 51 -2.05 -3.51 -7.19
N SER A 52 -1.74 -4.10 -8.34
CA SER A 52 -0.94 -5.32 -8.48
C SER A 52 -0.28 -5.36 -9.85
N LEU A 53 0.59 -6.34 -10.09
CA LEU A 53 1.18 -6.56 -11.43
C LEU A 53 0.14 -6.79 -12.55
N ASN A 54 -1.11 -7.15 -12.22
CA ASN A 54 -2.20 -7.30 -13.20
C ASN A 54 -3.10 -6.06 -13.31
N TYR A 55 -2.94 -5.08 -12.42
CA TYR A 55 -3.71 -3.84 -12.38
C TYR A 55 -2.82 -2.74 -11.80
N ILE A 56 -2.04 -2.12 -12.69
CA ILE A 56 -0.92 -1.28 -12.30
C ILE A 56 -1.38 0.14 -11.97
N GLU A 57 -2.40 0.69 -12.63
CA GLU A 57 -2.80 2.08 -12.44
C GLU A 57 -4.28 2.33 -12.76
N ASP A 58 -4.81 3.44 -12.22
CA ASP A 58 -6.09 4.03 -12.54
C ASP A 58 -6.04 5.57 -12.40
N GLU A 59 -7.20 6.23 -12.42
CA GLU A 59 -7.28 7.69 -12.30
C GLU A 59 -6.88 8.24 -10.92
N PHE A 60 -6.73 7.38 -9.90
CA PHE A 60 -6.42 7.78 -8.52
C PHE A 60 -4.98 7.48 -8.12
N GLY A 61 -4.25 6.69 -8.89
CA GLY A 61 -2.87 6.31 -8.57
C GLY A 61 -2.37 5.08 -9.32
N MET A 62 -1.24 4.55 -8.85
CA MET A 62 -0.53 3.44 -9.48
C MET A 62 0.25 2.61 -8.46
N LEU A 63 0.52 1.34 -8.79
CA LEU A 63 1.46 0.45 -8.12
C LEU A 63 2.81 1.16 -7.98
N SER A 64 3.36 1.19 -6.77
CA SER A 64 4.68 1.78 -6.54
C SER A 64 5.72 1.15 -7.47
N ASP A 65 6.44 1.99 -8.20
CA ASP A 65 7.63 1.65 -8.97
C ASP A 65 8.92 1.85 -8.15
N VAL A 66 8.77 2.27 -6.89
CA VAL A 66 9.85 2.42 -5.92
C VAL A 66 9.83 1.24 -4.95
N SER A 67 10.98 0.57 -4.84
CA SER A 67 11.22 -0.53 -3.91
C SER A 67 11.22 -0.02 -2.46
N LEU A 68 10.77 -0.85 -1.53
CA LEU A 68 10.76 -0.53 -0.11
C LEU A 68 12.05 -0.97 0.56
N GLU A 69 12.73 -0.04 1.21
CA GLU A 69 13.95 -0.33 1.98
C GLU A 69 13.61 -1.17 3.24
N PRO A 70 14.06 -2.43 3.33
CA PRO A 70 13.61 -3.34 4.40
C PRO A 70 13.91 -2.83 5.81
N GLU A 71 15.02 -2.11 5.99
CA GLU A 71 15.42 -1.57 7.29
C GLU A 71 14.51 -0.42 7.76
N GLU A 72 13.97 0.37 6.83
CA GLU A 72 12.99 1.42 7.13
C GLU A 72 11.61 0.83 7.43
N TYR A 73 11.26 -0.28 6.77
CA TYR A 73 9.94 -0.88 6.88
C TYR A 73 9.82 -1.98 7.95
N LYS A 74 10.93 -2.38 8.59
CA LYS A 74 10.98 -3.52 9.52
C LYS A 74 9.96 -3.46 10.65
N GLU A 75 9.67 -2.27 11.19
CA GLU A 75 8.75 -2.06 12.31
C GLU A 75 7.27 -2.14 11.90
N PHE A 76 7.01 -2.00 10.61
CA PHE A 76 5.67 -2.06 10.02
C PHE A 76 5.30 -3.46 9.54
N ARG A 77 6.12 -4.47 9.85
CA ARG A 77 5.93 -5.84 9.35
C ARG A 77 4.65 -6.45 9.94
N ILE A 78 3.86 -7.06 9.06
CA ILE A 78 2.66 -7.83 9.39
C ILE A 78 2.78 -9.24 8.83
N ASP A 79 1.84 -10.11 9.18
CA ASP A 79 1.73 -11.43 8.55
C ASP A 79 0.91 -11.39 7.24
N GLN A 80 1.05 -12.46 6.44
CA GLN A 80 0.31 -12.61 5.19
C GLN A 80 -1.21 -12.61 5.41
N GLY A 81 -1.69 -13.22 6.49
CA GLY A 81 -3.11 -13.33 6.79
C GLY A 81 -3.78 -11.98 7.01
N GLU A 82 -3.09 -11.05 7.69
CA GLU A 82 -3.54 -9.68 7.86
C GLU A 82 -3.66 -8.96 6.51
N PHE A 83 -2.64 -9.04 5.64
CA PHE A 83 -2.71 -8.45 4.31
C PHE A 83 -3.87 -9.02 3.48
N GLU A 84 -4.00 -10.35 3.44
CA GLU A 84 -5.04 -11.03 2.66
C GLU A 84 -6.46 -10.76 3.17
N ALA A 85 -6.61 -10.47 4.47
CA ALA A 85 -7.90 -10.07 5.03
C ALA A 85 -8.37 -8.71 4.48
N ILE A 86 -7.44 -7.79 4.23
CA ILE A 86 -7.75 -6.47 3.65
C ILE A 86 -7.82 -6.53 2.12
N TRP A 87 -7.08 -7.45 1.50
CA TRP A 87 -7.02 -7.66 0.05
C TRP A 87 -8.28 -8.32 -0.55
N LYS A 88 -9.09 -9.05 0.23
CA LYS A 88 -10.39 -9.56 -0.25
C LYS A 88 -11.34 -8.42 -0.61
#